data_AF-A0A6G1RJV2-F1
#
_entry.id   AF-A0A6G1RJV2-F1
#
_cell.length_a   1.000
_cell.length_b   1.000
_cell.length_c   1.000
_cell.angle_alpha   90.00
_cell.angle_beta   90.00
_cell.angle_gamma   90.00
#
_symmetry.space_group_name_H-M   'P 1'
#
loop_
_entity.id
_entity.type
_entity.pdbx_description
1 polymer ?
#
loop_
_entity_poly.entity_id
_entity_poly.type
_entity_poly.pdbx_seq_one_letter_code
_entity_poly.pdbx_strand_id
1 'polypeptide(L)'
;RRLEAHEKPLQIQNDYLSQLGFRDLWRVQEEGMDSETGCLIRFYAGKPHSIGSSERIQLSGMYNVRKGKIHLPVNRWTRRQAILCGTCLIVSSVKESQTGKMHVLPLIGGKVEEVKKHQHCLAFSSSGPQSQTYYICFDNFTEYLRWLRQASKVASQRISSVDLSCCSLEHLPANLFYSQDLTHLNLKQNFLRLNPSPSTSRALNELQRFTKLKSLNLSNNNLGDFPLAVCSIPTDR
;
A
#
# COMPACT_ATOMS: atom_id res chain seq x y z
N ARG A 1 0.65 14.32 15.19
CA ARG A 1 0.28 13.09 15.95
C ARG A 1 -0.91 12.40 15.28
N ARG A 2 -1.19 11.14 15.63
CA ARG A 2 -2.43 10.43 15.26
C ARG A 2 -3.40 10.56 16.43
N LEU A 3 -4.71 10.62 16.16
CA LEU A 3 -5.71 10.49 17.21
C LEU A 3 -5.79 9.05 17.69
N GLU A 4 -5.80 8.85 19.00
CA GLU A 4 -6.00 7.56 19.63
C GLU A 4 -7.47 7.10 19.49
N ALA A 5 -7.73 5.80 19.64
CA ALA A 5 -9.07 5.23 19.43
C ALA A 5 -10.16 5.79 20.36
N HIS A 6 -9.77 6.30 21.54
CA HIS A 6 -10.69 6.90 22.50
C HIS A 6 -10.93 8.40 22.23
N GLU A 7 -10.07 9.06 21.45
CA GLU A 7 -10.24 10.45 21.07
C GLU A 7 -11.37 10.55 20.04
N LYS A 8 -12.42 11.30 20.37
CA LYS A 8 -13.62 11.47 19.54
C LYS A 8 -13.44 12.72 18.66
N PRO A 9 -13.13 12.61 17.35
CA PRO A 9 -12.74 13.76 16.54
C PRO A 9 -13.83 14.84 16.46
N LEU A 10 -15.10 14.41 16.35
CA LEU A 10 -16.25 15.32 16.34
C LEU A 10 -16.46 16.02 17.69
N GLN A 11 -16.19 15.33 18.81
CA GLN A 11 -16.28 15.97 20.12
C GLN A 11 -15.17 17.00 20.29
N ILE A 12 -13.94 16.69 19.90
CA ILE A 12 -12.80 17.63 19.91
C ILE A 12 -13.12 18.88 19.08
N GLN A 13 -13.74 18.70 17.91
CA GLN A 13 -14.18 19.80 17.06
C GLN A 13 -15.24 20.68 17.75
N ASN A 14 -16.27 20.06 18.31
CA ASN A 14 -17.34 20.79 18.98
C ASN A 14 -16.86 21.51 20.23
N ASP A 15 -15.97 20.89 21.02
CA ASP A 15 -15.37 21.49 22.20
C ASP A 15 -14.51 22.71 21.82
N TYR A 16 -13.73 22.61 20.73
CA TYR A 16 -12.94 23.72 20.19
C TYR A 16 -13.83 24.90 19.76
N LEU A 17 -14.87 24.64 18.98
CA LEU A 17 -15.82 25.69 18.55
C LEU A 17 -16.57 26.30 19.75
N SER A 18 -16.94 25.48 20.73
CA SER A 18 -17.57 25.97 21.97
C SER A 18 -16.65 26.91 22.75
N GLN A 19 -15.35 26.60 22.82
CA GLN A 19 -14.34 27.46 23.45
C GLN A 19 -14.12 28.78 22.70
N LEU A 20 -14.32 28.81 21.39
CA LEU A 20 -14.30 30.04 20.59
C LEU A 20 -15.55 30.90 20.78
N GLY A 21 -16.57 30.41 21.49
CA GLY A 21 -17.80 31.14 21.81
C GLY A 21 -19.01 30.75 20.98
N PHE A 22 -18.92 29.75 20.10
CA PHE A 22 -20.08 29.21 19.39
C PHE A 22 -20.93 28.37 20.34
N ARG A 23 -22.05 28.93 20.81
CA ARG A 23 -22.96 28.26 21.77
C ARG A 23 -24.15 27.59 21.11
N ASP A 24 -24.57 28.08 19.94
CA ASP A 24 -25.70 27.54 19.21
C ASP A 24 -25.30 26.30 18.41
N LEU A 25 -26.04 25.20 18.59
CA LEU A 25 -25.75 23.91 17.93
C LEU A 25 -25.72 24.00 16.41
N TRP A 26 -26.58 24.83 15.81
CA TRP A 26 -26.63 25.01 14.36
C TRP A 26 -25.40 25.74 13.83
N ARG A 27 -24.89 26.74 14.56
CA ARG A 27 -23.63 27.45 14.24
C ARG A 27 -22.42 26.53 14.33
N VAL A 28 -22.35 25.72 15.39
CA VAL A 28 -21.27 24.74 15.57
C VAL A 28 -21.24 23.74 14.41
N GLN A 29 -22.41 23.33 13.90
CA GLN A 29 -22.48 22.45 12.72
C GLN A 29 -22.04 23.17 11.44
N GLU A 30 -22.51 24.40 11.21
CA GLU A 30 -22.14 25.22 10.05
C GLU A 30 -20.61 25.44 9.98
N GLU A 31 -20.02 25.96 11.07
CA GLU A 31 -18.57 26.19 11.19
C GLU A 31 -17.77 24.89 11.20
N GLY A 32 -18.36 23.81 11.72
CA GLY A 32 -17.75 22.50 11.75
C GLY A 32 -17.66 21.82 10.36
N MET A 33 -18.53 22.20 9.43
CA MET A 33 -18.48 21.73 8.05
C MET A 33 -17.45 22.49 7.21
N ASP A 34 -16.92 23.60 7.72
CA ASP A 34 -15.86 24.32 7.02
C ASP A 34 -14.57 23.49 6.91
N SER A 35 -13.98 23.55 5.72
CA SER A 35 -12.82 22.74 5.37
C SER A 35 -11.54 23.21 6.07
N GLU A 36 -11.43 24.51 6.38
CA GLU A 36 -10.31 25.12 7.08
C GLU A 36 -10.36 24.78 8.57
N THR A 37 -11.55 24.84 9.19
CA THR A 37 -11.80 24.34 10.55
C THR A 37 -11.37 22.88 10.69
N GLY A 38 -11.76 22.02 9.74
CA GLY A 38 -11.32 20.64 9.72
C GLY A 38 -9.79 20.48 9.56
N CYS A 39 -9.14 21.34 8.78
CA CYS A 39 -7.67 21.35 8.62
C CYS A 39 -6.95 21.76 9.91
N LEU A 40 -7.42 22.82 10.56
CA LEU A 40 -6.86 23.35 11.80
C LEU A 40 -6.95 22.32 12.92
N ILE A 41 -8.11 21.68 13.08
CA ILE A 41 -8.31 20.63 14.09
C ILE A 41 -7.40 19.44 13.81
N ARG A 42 -7.26 18.99 12.55
CA ARG A 42 -6.31 17.92 12.18
C ARG A 42 -4.85 18.31 12.44
N PHE A 43 -4.51 19.59 12.34
CA PHE A 43 -3.17 20.09 12.62
C PHE A 43 -2.85 20.00 14.11
N TYR A 44 -3.75 20.49 14.98
CA TYR A 44 -3.54 20.51 16.43
C TYR A 44 -3.84 19.18 17.12
N ALA A 45 -4.99 18.58 16.83
CA ALA A 45 -5.41 17.32 17.43
C ALA A 45 -4.78 16.09 16.76
N GLY A 46 -4.29 16.25 15.53
CA GLY A 46 -3.73 15.15 14.75
C GLY A 46 -4.75 14.50 13.82
N LYS A 47 -4.26 13.60 12.96
CA LYS A 47 -5.10 12.95 11.94
C LYS A 47 -5.94 11.83 12.58
N PRO A 48 -7.24 11.69 12.28
CA PRO A 48 -8.03 10.54 12.68
C PRO A 48 -7.52 9.26 12.02
N HIS A 49 -7.89 8.10 12.57
CA HIS A 49 -7.62 6.80 11.96
C HIS A 49 -8.20 6.77 10.53
N SER A 50 -7.37 6.47 9.53
CA SER A 50 -7.72 6.54 8.11
C SER A 50 -7.96 5.14 7.60
N ILE A 51 -9.24 4.77 7.44
CA ILE A 51 -9.70 3.46 6.99
C ILE A 51 -9.19 3.12 5.56
N GLY A 52 -8.81 4.12 4.76
CA GLY A 52 -8.30 3.97 3.38
C GLY A 52 -6.77 3.98 3.21
N SER A 53 -5.96 3.77 4.25
CA SER A 53 -4.49 3.81 4.13
C SER A 53 -3.93 2.81 3.11
N SER A 54 -4.61 1.68 2.90
CA SER A 54 -4.20 0.63 1.96
C SER A 54 -4.18 1.11 0.49
N GLU A 55 -5.14 1.92 0.07
CA GLU A 55 -5.28 2.41 -1.31
C GLU A 55 -4.15 3.36 -1.73
N ARG A 56 -3.47 3.99 -0.77
CA ARG A 56 -2.38 4.94 -1.05
C ARG A 56 -1.03 4.27 -1.27
N ILE A 57 -0.91 2.99 -0.90
CA ILE A 57 0.37 2.30 -0.67
C ILE A 57 0.51 1.13 -1.63
N GLN A 58 -0.62 0.56 -2.04
CA GLN A 58 -0.70 -0.45 -3.08
C GLN A 58 -1.87 -0.11 -4.01
N LEU A 59 -1.71 -0.38 -5.30
CA LEU A 59 -2.86 -0.42 -6.21
C LEU A 59 -3.49 -1.80 -6.10
N SER A 60 -4.81 -1.88 -6.05
CA SER A 60 -5.53 -3.14 -5.92
C SER A 60 -6.89 -3.03 -6.58
N GLY A 61 -7.32 -4.10 -7.25
CA GLY A 61 -8.64 -4.16 -7.85
C GLY A 61 -8.94 -5.50 -8.52
N MET A 62 -10.19 -5.65 -8.94
CA MET A 62 -10.67 -6.81 -9.70
C MET A 62 -10.67 -6.48 -11.19
N TYR A 63 -9.72 -7.04 -11.93
CA TYR A 63 -9.52 -6.72 -13.34
C TYR A 63 -9.55 -7.96 -14.22
N ASN A 64 -9.72 -7.77 -15.53
CA ASN A 64 -9.57 -8.85 -16.48
C ASN A 64 -8.09 -9.14 -16.70
N VAL A 65 -7.65 -10.33 -16.30
CA VAL A 65 -6.24 -10.75 -16.32
C VAL A 65 -6.04 -11.98 -17.19
N ARG A 66 -4.93 -11.99 -17.93
CA ARG A 66 -4.45 -13.12 -18.73
C ARG A 66 -2.97 -13.37 -18.44
N LYS A 67 -2.60 -14.62 -18.19
CA LYS A 67 -1.19 -15.04 -18.00
C LYS A 67 -0.62 -15.56 -19.32
N GLY A 68 0.68 -15.35 -19.57
CA GLY A 68 1.42 -15.93 -20.68
C GLY A 68 1.12 -15.28 -22.03
N LYS A 69 1.84 -15.69 -23.09
CA LYS A 69 1.83 -15.00 -24.38
C LYS A 69 0.42 -14.84 -24.96
N ILE A 70 0.13 -13.65 -25.51
CA ILE A 70 -1.20 -13.29 -26.03
C ILE A 70 -1.65 -14.12 -27.25
N HIS A 71 -0.70 -14.76 -27.95
CA HIS A 71 -0.96 -15.59 -29.12
C HIS A 71 -1.23 -17.07 -28.77
N LEU A 72 -1.09 -17.50 -27.51
CA LEU A 72 -1.29 -18.90 -27.12
C LEU A 72 -2.78 -19.16 -26.79
N PRO A 73 -3.42 -20.18 -27.38
CA PRO A 73 -4.86 -20.44 -27.23
C PRO A 73 -5.26 -20.90 -25.81
N VAL A 74 -4.30 -21.35 -25.00
CA VAL A 74 -4.53 -21.88 -23.65
C VAL A 74 -4.83 -20.76 -22.63
N ASN A 75 -4.51 -19.51 -22.94
CA ASN A 75 -4.58 -18.41 -21.99
C ASN A 75 -5.87 -17.59 -22.17
N ARG A 76 -6.89 -17.85 -21.35
CA ARG A 76 -8.14 -17.08 -21.33
C ARG A 76 -8.07 -15.87 -20.41
N TRP A 77 -8.74 -14.79 -20.81
CA TRP A 77 -8.99 -13.63 -19.95
C TRP A 77 -9.96 -14.02 -18.83
N THR A 78 -9.63 -13.65 -17.60
CA THR A 78 -10.44 -14.00 -16.41
C THR A 78 -10.40 -12.86 -15.41
N ARG A 79 -11.54 -12.58 -14.77
CA ARG A 79 -11.62 -11.52 -13.74
C ARG A 79 -10.95 -12.00 -12.45
N ARG A 80 -9.86 -11.34 -12.05
CA ARG A 80 -8.98 -11.74 -10.93
C ARG A 80 -8.62 -10.52 -10.09
N GLN A 81 -8.28 -10.77 -8.84
CA GLN A 81 -7.69 -9.75 -8.01
C GLN A 81 -6.25 -9.52 -8.47
N ALA A 82 -5.89 -8.27 -8.77
CA ALA A 82 -4.53 -7.88 -9.02
C ALA A 82 -4.12 -6.78 -8.03
N ILE A 83 -2.90 -6.90 -7.51
CA ILE A 83 -2.34 -6.01 -6.52
C ILE A 83 -0.93 -5.62 -6.95
N LEU A 84 -0.64 -4.32 -7.02
CA LEU A 84 0.71 -3.79 -7.15
C LEU A 84 1.17 -3.33 -5.77
N CYS A 85 2.05 -4.08 -5.13
CA CYS A 85 2.58 -3.76 -3.80
C CYS A 85 4.10 -3.96 -3.77
N GLY A 86 4.82 -2.95 -3.28
CA GLY A 86 6.28 -2.96 -3.26
C GLY A 86 6.87 -3.11 -4.67
N THR A 87 7.67 -4.16 -4.87
CA THR A 87 8.35 -4.48 -6.14
C THR A 87 7.60 -5.50 -7.01
N CYS A 88 6.41 -5.95 -6.57
CA CYS A 88 5.73 -7.08 -7.17
C CYS A 88 4.33 -6.73 -7.68
N LEU A 89 3.97 -7.35 -8.80
CA LEU A 89 2.60 -7.59 -9.19
C LEU A 89 2.15 -8.93 -8.59
N ILE A 90 1.01 -8.94 -7.90
CA ILE A 90 0.42 -10.11 -7.27
C ILE A 90 -0.96 -10.34 -7.87
N VAL A 91 -1.24 -11.57 -8.32
CA VAL A 91 -2.49 -11.92 -9.00
C VAL A 91 -3.10 -13.18 -8.38
N SER A 92 -4.40 -13.17 -8.08
CA SER A 92 -5.10 -14.36 -7.59
C SER A 92 -5.09 -15.51 -8.60
N SER A 93 -4.92 -16.77 -8.16
CA SER A 93 -4.94 -17.93 -9.06
C SER A 93 -6.35 -18.24 -9.58
N VAL A 94 -7.37 -17.98 -8.76
CA VAL A 94 -8.78 -18.27 -9.03
C VAL A 94 -9.60 -16.99 -9.15
N LYS A 95 -10.78 -17.13 -9.74
CA LYS A 95 -11.76 -16.07 -9.92
C LYS A 95 -12.26 -15.61 -8.54
N GLU A 96 -12.25 -14.30 -8.29
CA GLU A 96 -12.91 -13.67 -7.14
C GLU A 96 -12.53 -14.20 -5.73
N SER A 97 -11.27 -14.56 -5.47
CA SER A 97 -10.87 -14.92 -4.09
C SER A 97 -9.70 -14.10 -3.55
N GLN A 98 -9.86 -13.66 -2.30
CA GLN A 98 -8.78 -13.13 -1.45
C GLN A 98 -8.05 -14.25 -0.69
N THR A 99 -8.55 -15.49 -0.75
CA THR A 99 -8.10 -16.65 0.03
C THR A 99 -7.36 -17.71 -0.81
N GLY A 100 -7.27 -17.53 -2.12
CA GLY A 100 -6.63 -18.47 -3.04
C GLY A 100 -5.11 -18.30 -3.16
N LYS A 101 -4.46 -19.28 -3.82
CA LYS A 101 -3.02 -19.21 -4.13
C LYS A 101 -2.73 -17.93 -4.94
N MET A 102 -1.84 -17.09 -4.44
CA MET A 102 -1.43 -15.87 -5.16
C MET A 102 -0.22 -16.17 -6.06
N HIS A 103 -0.24 -15.63 -7.28
CA HIS A 103 0.92 -15.61 -8.17
C HIS A 103 1.66 -14.30 -8.01
N VAL A 104 2.96 -14.37 -7.77
CA VAL A 104 3.82 -13.21 -7.54
C VAL A 104 4.74 -13.04 -8.75
N LEU A 105 4.75 -11.84 -9.33
CA LEU A 105 5.58 -11.44 -10.44
C LEU A 105 6.47 -10.25 -10.02
N PRO A 106 7.78 -10.45 -9.81
CA PRO A 106 8.72 -9.35 -9.60
C PRO A 106 8.77 -8.46 -10.84
N LEU A 107 8.63 -7.15 -10.65
CA LEU A 107 8.63 -6.18 -11.76
C LEU A 107 9.99 -5.50 -11.95
N ILE A 108 10.87 -5.52 -10.94
CA ILE A 108 12.19 -4.88 -11.01
C ILE A 108 13.02 -5.48 -12.16
N GLY A 109 13.55 -4.58 -13.01
CA GLY A 109 14.28 -4.96 -14.23
C GLY A 109 13.39 -5.61 -15.32
N GLY A 110 12.09 -5.71 -15.06
CA GLY A 110 11.09 -6.20 -16.00
C GLY A 110 10.63 -5.10 -16.97
N LYS A 111 9.45 -5.32 -17.58
CA LYS A 111 8.85 -4.36 -18.53
C LYS A 111 7.37 -4.15 -18.23
N VAL A 112 6.92 -2.91 -18.37
CA VAL A 112 5.51 -2.52 -18.33
C VAL A 112 5.22 -1.81 -19.64
N GLU A 113 4.38 -2.41 -20.49
CA GLU A 113 4.13 -1.96 -21.86
C GLU A 113 2.62 -1.84 -22.13
N GLU A 114 2.24 -0.86 -22.92
CA GLU A 114 0.85 -0.71 -23.38
C GLU A 114 0.54 -1.69 -24.51
N VAL A 115 -0.66 -2.28 -24.45
CA VAL A 115 -1.13 -3.25 -25.45
C VAL A 115 -1.97 -2.54 -26.50
N LYS A 116 -1.37 -2.22 -27.64
CA LYS A 116 -2.03 -1.46 -28.74
C LYS A 116 -3.38 -2.03 -29.23
N LYS A 117 -3.61 -3.35 -29.09
CA LYS A 117 -4.83 -4.03 -29.54
C LYS A 117 -6.01 -3.96 -28.55
N HIS A 118 -5.79 -3.51 -27.33
CA HIS A 118 -6.81 -3.48 -26.27
C HIS A 118 -6.79 -2.12 -25.56
N GLN A 119 -7.94 -1.46 -25.48
CA GLN A 119 -8.04 -0.22 -24.71
C GLN A 119 -7.77 -0.48 -23.22
N HIS A 120 -7.05 0.45 -22.59
CA HIS A 120 -6.73 0.40 -21.16
C HIS A 120 -6.10 -0.93 -20.74
N CYS A 121 -5.14 -1.43 -21.52
CA CYS A 121 -4.50 -2.71 -21.26
C CYS A 121 -2.98 -2.57 -21.13
N LEU A 122 -2.43 -3.15 -20.07
CA LEU A 122 -0.99 -3.19 -19.80
C LEU A 122 -0.48 -4.62 -19.79
N ALA A 123 0.73 -4.81 -20.31
CA ALA A 123 1.53 -6.02 -20.20
C ALA A 123 2.62 -5.81 -19.15
N PHE A 124 2.70 -6.72 -18.19
CA PHE A 124 3.68 -6.73 -17.10
C PHE A 124 4.55 -7.97 -17.25
N SER A 125 5.85 -7.79 -17.47
CA SER A 125 6.79 -8.89 -17.69
C SER A 125 7.91 -8.86 -16.66
N SER A 126 8.24 -10.01 -16.06
CA SER A 126 9.41 -10.13 -15.20
C SER A 126 10.71 -10.08 -16.01
N SER A 127 11.82 -9.80 -15.34
CA SER A 127 13.16 -9.92 -15.92
C SER A 127 13.59 -11.39 -16.09
N GLY A 128 14.56 -11.64 -16.97
CA GLY A 128 15.24 -12.95 -17.12
C GLY A 128 14.76 -13.85 -18.26
N PRO A 129 15.45 -14.98 -18.50
CA PRO A 129 15.21 -15.88 -19.64
C PRO A 129 13.89 -16.67 -19.56
N GLN A 130 13.35 -16.87 -18.36
CA GLN A 130 12.03 -17.47 -18.11
C GLN A 130 11.00 -16.38 -17.76
N SER A 131 11.03 -15.26 -18.50
CA SER A 131 10.14 -14.13 -18.26
C SER A 131 8.68 -14.57 -18.32
N GLN A 132 7.95 -14.29 -17.24
CA GLN A 132 6.50 -14.47 -17.19
C GLN A 132 5.85 -13.13 -17.50
N THR A 133 4.79 -13.16 -18.31
CA THR A 133 4.01 -11.97 -18.65
C THR A 133 2.58 -12.12 -18.17
N TYR A 134 2.04 -11.07 -17.55
CA TYR A 134 0.62 -10.90 -17.27
C TYR A 134 0.08 -9.71 -18.04
N TYR A 135 -1.12 -9.86 -18.56
CA TYR A 135 -1.86 -8.79 -19.22
C TYR A 135 -3.05 -8.43 -18.34
N ILE A 136 -3.29 -7.13 -18.13
CA ILE A 136 -4.39 -6.63 -17.32
C ILE A 136 -5.14 -5.57 -18.12
N CYS A 137 -6.44 -5.78 -18.32
CA CYS A 137 -7.36 -4.77 -18.86
C CYS A 137 -8.09 -4.08 -17.70
N PHE A 138 -8.00 -2.75 -17.67
CA PHE A 138 -8.61 -1.89 -16.68
C PHE A 138 -9.99 -1.42 -17.14
N ASP A 139 -10.92 -1.27 -16.19
CA ASP A 139 -12.30 -0.89 -16.49
C ASP A 139 -12.42 0.57 -16.98
N ASN A 140 -11.46 1.44 -16.63
CA ASN A 140 -11.45 2.84 -17.04
C ASN A 140 -10.04 3.40 -17.22
N PHE A 141 -9.97 4.55 -17.93
CA PHE A 141 -8.73 5.23 -18.26
C PHE A 141 -7.94 5.71 -17.03
N THR A 142 -8.64 6.14 -15.97
CA THR A 142 -8.02 6.64 -14.75
C THR A 142 -7.23 5.56 -14.03
N GLU A 143 -7.81 4.36 -13.88
CA GLU A 143 -7.14 3.19 -13.30
C GLU A 143 -5.93 2.78 -14.15
N TYR A 144 -6.12 2.67 -15.47
CA TYR A 144 -5.02 2.39 -16.39
C TYR A 144 -3.85 3.36 -16.22
N LEU A 145 -4.10 4.68 -16.17
CA LEU A 145 -3.04 5.68 -16.01
C LEU A 145 -2.33 5.57 -14.66
N ARG A 146 -3.07 5.33 -13.57
CA ARG A 146 -2.48 5.13 -12.23
C ARG A 146 -1.54 3.92 -12.23
N TRP A 147 -2.04 2.79 -12.74
CA TRP A 147 -1.29 1.54 -12.84
C TRP A 147 -0.06 1.68 -13.73
N LEU A 148 -0.19 2.30 -14.90
CA LEU A 148 0.93 2.55 -15.80
C LEU A 148 2.02 3.38 -15.11
N ARG A 149 1.67 4.52 -14.52
CA ARG A 149 2.63 5.41 -13.85
C ARG A 149 3.40 4.69 -12.74
N GLN A 150 2.69 3.99 -11.86
CA GLN A 150 3.31 3.38 -10.69
C GLN A 150 4.10 2.12 -11.06
N ALA A 151 3.55 1.25 -11.91
CA ALA A 151 4.23 0.02 -12.30
C ALA A 151 5.44 0.30 -13.19
N SER A 152 5.37 1.26 -14.12
CA SER A 152 6.55 1.65 -14.91
C SER A 152 7.66 2.21 -14.03
N LYS A 153 7.31 3.04 -13.03
CA LYS A 153 8.28 3.51 -12.03
C LYS A 153 8.96 2.35 -11.30
N VAL A 154 8.20 1.33 -10.87
CA VAL A 154 8.74 0.14 -10.21
C VAL A 154 9.63 -0.65 -11.17
N ALA A 155 9.19 -0.90 -12.41
CA ALA A 155 9.96 -1.71 -13.36
C ALA A 155 11.29 -1.06 -13.79
N SER A 156 11.31 0.28 -13.90
CA SER A 156 12.50 1.05 -14.28
C SER A 156 13.47 1.34 -13.13
N GLN A 157 13.13 0.98 -11.89
CA GLN A 157 13.98 1.24 -10.73
C GLN A 157 15.22 0.33 -10.73
N ARG A 158 16.35 0.90 -10.30
CA ARG A 158 17.54 0.14 -9.90
C ARG A 158 17.41 -0.26 -8.42
N ILE A 159 17.52 -1.58 -8.20
CA ILE A 159 17.74 -2.30 -6.92
C ILE A 159 16.61 -2.18 -5.90
N SER A 160 15.62 -3.10 -6.00
CA SER A 160 14.91 -3.73 -4.87
C SER A 160 14.66 -2.86 -3.64
N SER A 161 14.18 -1.64 -3.85
CA SER A 161 13.94 -0.64 -2.83
C SER A 161 12.47 -0.27 -2.82
N VAL A 162 11.86 -0.19 -1.65
CA VAL A 162 10.48 0.22 -1.47
C VAL A 162 10.43 1.38 -0.49
N ASP A 163 9.86 2.50 -0.95
CA ASP A 163 9.63 3.68 -0.12
C ASP A 163 8.15 3.82 0.21
N LEU A 164 7.81 3.58 1.47
CA LEU A 164 6.50 3.78 2.08
C LEU A 164 6.56 4.84 3.19
N SER A 165 7.51 5.77 3.11
CA SER A 165 7.60 6.86 4.08
C SER A 165 6.42 7.83 3.95
N CYS A 166 6.01 8.45 5.06
CA CYS A 166 4.89 9.40 5.12
C CYS A 166 3.53 8.83 4.69
N CYS A 167 3.38 7.50 4.58
CA CYS A 167 2.14 6.85 4.16
C CYS A 167 1.08 6.76 5.27
N SER A 168 1.37 7.25 6.48
CA SER A 168 0.51 7.12 7.66
C SER A 168 0.17 5.66 8.00
N LEU A 169 1.15 4.77 7.78
CA LEU A 169 1.04 3.33 8.07
C LEU A 169 0.99 3.06 9.57
N GLU A 170 0.08 2.21 9.99
CA GLU A 170 0.03 1.68 11.37
C GLU A 170 0.55 0.24 11.44
N HIS A 171 0.45 -0.48 10.32
CA HIS A 171 0.91 -1.85 10.15
C HIS A 171 1.60 -2.00 8.80
N LEU A 172 2.47 -3.00 8.65
CA LEU A 172 3.05 -3.29 7.35
C LEU A 172 1.99 -3.90 6.42
N PRO A 173 1.91 -3.49 5.14
CA PRO A 173 1.02 -4.13 4.19
C PRO A 173 1.39 -5.61 4.04
N ALA A 174 0.45 -6.52 4.27
CA ALA A 174 0.71 -7.96 4.20
C ALA A 174 1.26 -8.42 2.83
N ASN A 175 0.88 -7.72 1.77
CA ASN A 175 1.32 -8.02 0.41
C ASN A 175 2.80 -7.65 0.16
N LEU A 176 3.40 -6.81 0.99
CA LEU A 176 4.82 -6.46 0.88
C LEU A 176 5.72 -7.69 1.11
N PHE A 177 5.28 -8.64 1.93
CA PHE A 177 6.02 -9.87 2.22
C PHE A 177 6.07 -10.87 1.06
N TYR A 178 5.40 -10.59 -0.07
CA TYR A 178 5.58 -11.36 -1.31
C TYR A 178 6.86 -10.94 -2.07
N SER A 179 7.42 -9.76 -1.79
CA SER A 179 8.70 -9.30 -2.36
C SER A 179 9.87 -10.06 -1.75
N GLN A 180 10.43 -11.02 -2.51
CA GLN A 180 11.58 -11.83 -2.09
C GLN A 180 12.93 -11.20 -2.46
N ASP A 181 12.93 -10.12 -3.22
CA ASP A 181 14.12 -9.45 -3.71
C ASP A 181 14.46 -8.18 -2.94
N LEU A 182 13.60 -7.73 -2.01
CA LEU A 182 13.70 -6.46 -1.31
C LEU A 182 15.01 -6.32 -0.51
N THR A 183 15.80 -5.29 -0.85
CA THR A 183 17.07 -4.95 -0.16
C THR A 183 17.01 -3.63 0.60
N HIS A 184 16.15 -2.69 0.21
CA HIS A 184 15.97 -1.43 0.93
C HIS A 184 14.49 -1.21 1.25
N LEU A 185 14.15 -0.92 2.50
CA LEU A 185 12.79 -0.63 2.92
C LEU A 185 12.77 0.66 3.72
N ASN A 186 12.12 1.69 3.18
CA ASN A 186 11.92 2.96 3.85
C ASN A 186 10.49 3.05 4.41
N LEU A 187 10.37 3.10 5.74
CA LEU A 187 9.13 3.22 6.50
C LEU A 187 9.13 4.48 7.38
N LYS A 188 10.01 5.44 7.09
CA LYS A 188 10.17 6.68 7.85
C LYS A 188 8.84 7.44 7.97
N GLN A 189 8.63 8.13 9.10
CA GLN A 189 7.47 9.03 9.29
C GLN A 189 6.12 8.32 9.10
N ASN A 190 5.95 7.17 9.74
CA ASN A 190 4.68 6.45 9.83
C ASN A 190 4.22 6.37 11.30
N PHE A 191 3.15 5.63 11.56
CA PHE A 191 2.57 5.41 12.89
C PHE A 191 2.70 3.93 13.31
N LEU A 192 3.76 3.24 12.86
CA LEU A 192 3.99 1.83 13.18
C LEU A 192 4.20 1.66 14.69
N ARG A 193 3.61 0.60 15.26
CA ARG A 193 3.75 0.21 16.68
C ARG A 193 4.30 -1.22 16.78
N LEU A 194 5.06 -1.53 17.84
CA LEU A 194 5.59 -2.90 18.08
C LEU A 194 4.48 -3.89 18.46
N ASN A 195 3.62 -3.48 19.39
CA ASN A 195 2.55 -4.29 19.98
C ASN A 195 1.18 -3.68 19.62
N PRO A 196 0.64 -3.96 18.42
CA PRO A 196 -0.74 -3.61 18.13
C PRO A 196 -1.68 -4.45 19.01
N SER A 197 -2.88 -3.95 19.27
CA SER A 197 -3.93 -4.69 19.97
C SER A 197 -4.11 -6.10 19.39
N PRO A 198 -4.53 -7.10 20.20
CA PRO A 198 -4.54 -8.52 19.83
C PRO A 198 -5.35 -8.88 18.55
N SER A 199 -6.20 -7.97 18.06
CA SER A 199 -6.97 -8.10 16.81
C SER A 199 -6.19 -7.77 15.53
N THR A 200 -4.96 -7.25 15.63
CA THR A 200 -4.18 -6.71 14.49
C THR A 200 -2.75 -7.28 14.48
N SER A 201 -2.64 -8.60 14.45
CA SER A 201 -1.41 -9.37 14.73
C SER A 201 -0.33 -9.39 13.62
N ARG A 202 -0.14 -8.33 12.82
CA ARG A 202 0.93 -8.29 11.79
C ARG A 202 1.73 -7.01 11.87
N ALA A 203 2.40 -6.84 13.01
CA ALA A 203 3.41 -5.81 13.22
C ALA A 203 4.81 -6.33 12.91
N LEU A 204 5.79 -5.43 13.00
CA LEU A 204 7.22 -5.53 12.65
C LEU A 204 7.96 -6.85 12.99
N ASN A 205 7.36 -7.74 13.78
CA ASN A 205 7.85 -9.09 14.08
C ASN A 205 8.09 -9.96 12.84
N GLU A 206 7.39 -9.69 11.73
CA GLU A 206 7.59 -10.41 10.46
C GLU A 206 8.74 -9.87 9.60
N LEU A 207 9.47 -8.83 10.03
CA LEU A 207 10.57 -8.25 9.25
C LEU A 207 11.66 -9.27 8.88
N GLN A 208 11.87 -10.31 9.69
CA GLN A 208 12.78 -11.42 9.40
C GLN A 208 12.49 -12.14 8.07
N ARG A 209 11.28 -12.00 7.52
CA ARG A 209 10.91 -12.56 6.22
C ARG A 209 11.63 -11.89 5.04
N PHE A 210 12.14 -10.67 5.22
CA PHE A 210 12.94 -9.98 4.21
C PHE A 210 14.40 -10.44 4.27
N THR A 211 14.68 -11.63 3.74
CA THR A 211 15.99 -12.29 3.85
C THR A 211 17.13 -11.60 3.10
N LYS A 212 16.83 -10.65 2.21
CA LYS A 212 17.84 -9.90 1.44
C LYS A 212 17.96 -8.43 1.88
N LEU A 213 17.33 -8.06 2.98
CA LEU A 213 17.25 -6.67 3.42
C LEU A 213 18.61 -6.18 3.91
N LYS A 214 19.13 -5.14 3.26
CA LYS A 214 20.40 -4.46 3.59
C LYS A 214 20.19 -3.13 4.29
N SER A 215 19.03 -2.50 4.09
CA SER A 215 18.71 -1.21 4.69
C SER A 215 17.24 -1.17 5.09
N LEU A 216 17.00 -0.77 6.34
CA LEU A 216 15.67 -0.56 6.90
C LEU A 216 15.63 0.79 7.59
N ASN A 217 14.73 1.67 7.17
CA ASN A 217 14.52 2.96 7.80
C ASN A 217 13.19 2.99 8.55
N LEU A 218 13.25 2.94 9.88
CA LEU A 218 12.09 3.04 10.78
C LEU A 218 12.01 4.39 11.51
N SER A 219 12.84 5.37 11.14
CA SER A 219 12.91 6.67 11.83
C SER A 219 11.56 7.39 11.87
N ASN A 220 11.32 8.17 12.94
CA ASN A 220 10.09 8.94 13.13
C ASN A 220 8.81 8.08 13.10
N ASN A 221 8.86 6.87 13.66
CA ASN A 221 7.70 6.05 14.01
C ASN A 221 7.43 6.11 15.52
N ASN A 222 6.28 5.60 15.96
CA ASN A 222 5.91 5.51 17.37
C ASN A 222 6.15 4.10 17.93
N LEU A 223 7.40 3.61 17.82
CA LEU A 223 7.73 2.23 18.17
C LEU A 223 7.67 1.97 19.68
N GLY A 224 7.95 2.97 20.50
CA GLY A 224 8.06 2.86 21.96
C GLY A 224 9.37 2.19 22.37
N ASP A 225 9.53 0.93 21.96
CA ASP A 225 10.70 0.08 22.24
C ASP A 225 11.48 -0.24 20.95
N PHE A 226 12.68 -0.78 21.14
CA PHE A 226 13.48 -1.30 20.02
C PHE A 226 12.86 -2.60 19.46
N PRO A 227 12.62 -2.71 18.14
CA PRO A 227 12.06 -3.91 17.53
C PRO A 227 13.09 -5.04 17.44
N LEU A 228 13.09 -5.94 18.44
CA LEU A 228 14.00 -7.11 18.49
C LEU A 228 13.95 -7.98 17.22
N ALA A 229 12.82 -8.01 16.51
CA ALA A 229 12.69 -8.72 15.24
C ALA A 229 13.66 -8.22 14.14
N VAL A 230 14.17 -6.99 14.27
CA VAL A 230 15.24 -6.47 13.39
C VAL A 230 16.54 -7.23 13.59
N CYS A 231 16.84 -7.68 14.81
CA CYS A 231 18.02 -8.51 15.10
C CYS A 231 17.91 -9.92 14.50
N SER A 232 16.70 -10.36 14.14
CA SER A 232 16.45 -11.67 13.52
C SER A 232 16.48 -11.61 11.99
N ILE A 233 16.71 -10.45 11.38
CA ILE A 233 16.84 -10.32 9.93
C ILE A 233 18.15 -11.00 9.51
N PRO A 234 18.12 -11.95 8.57
CA PRO A 234 19.33 -12.56 8.06
C PRO A 234 20.24 -11.50 7.44
N THR A 235 21.46 -11.39 7.96
CA THR A 235 22.53 -10.64 7.31
C THR A 235 23.43 -11.64 6.59
N ASP A 236 23.69 -11.42 5.30
CA ASP A 236 24.70 -12.20 4.58
C ASP A 236 26.03 -12.14 5.37
N ARG A 237 26.58 -13.30 5.75
CA ARG A 237 27.94 -13.42 6.27
C ARG A 237 28.95 -13.33 5.13
#